data_AF-X5Y5Q1-F1
#
_entry.id   AF-X5Y5Q1-F1
#
_cell.length_a   1.000
_cell.length_b   1.000
_cell.length_c   1.000
_cell.angle_alpha   90.00
_cell.angle_beta   90.00
_cell.angle_gamma   90.00
#
_symmetry.space_group_name_H-M   'P 1'
#
loop_
_entity.id
_entity.type
_entity.pdbx_description
1 polymer ?
#
loop_
_entity_poly.entity_id
_entity_poly.type
_entity_poly.pdbx_seq_one_letter_code
_entity_poly.pdbx_strand_id
1 'polypeptide(L)'
;MTTMAPLLAARGVSKSFFGNPVLRDVSIALQPGRVHALLGENGAGKSTLINLLSGALRPDGGTIEVDGSAVSRMTPAVARQAGIAVVQQELSLTASLSIAENVGLGAYPKRFGLIDYRELAARARAACELVGLHEPLSTPVGHLSLGRRQMVEIAKALYRRPRVLILDEPTSSLSATETKILTDLLQRLRGEGIAILYISHRLNEVMALCQHVTVLKDGTCTADRTLEGTDAAGLVRLMVGRDPGDLFPQWQPSSLPADAISVRNLSAGLMRDVDLDIKTGEVLGIGGLVGQGQEDLLLGLYGAIPARTASATVNGASGLPGGVPKANALGLAYVPADRKREGLHLIHPIITNMMLPAFARLPALKLRSRRAERETAKSLAAQLGIKGHLGRAAQALSGGNQQKVALAKWMPNDPLVLLLNDPTRGVDVETKREIYMMLRNFAAAGKAVVLLSSDTPELVHVCDRVAIVREGRIVTMLARGALSEEAIVSAAMGAEQRKVAA
;
A
#
# COMPACT_ATOMS: atom_id res chain seq x y z
N MET A 1 -32.04 7.74 21.62
CA MET A 1 -30.66 7.28 21.90
C MET A 1 -29.89 8.49 22.43
N THR A 2 -29.50 8.47 23.70
CA THR A 2 -28.68 9.51 24.31
C THR A 2 -27.33 9.52 23.60
N THR A 3 -27.06 10.53 22.78
CA THR A 3 -25.75 10.70 22.12
C THR A 3 -24.70 10.86 23.21
N MET A 4 -23.86 9.83 23.39
CA MET A 4 -22.68 9.93 24.25
C MET A 4 -21.77 11.06 23.73
N ALA A 5 -21.11 11.75 24.65
CA ALA A 5 -20.13 12.77 24.27
C ALA A 5 -18.97 12.12 23.50
N PRO A 6 -18.43 12.77 22.46
CA PRO A 6 -17.27 12.25 21.74
C PRO A 6 -16.04 12.18 22.65
N LEU A 7 -15.25 11.11 22.50
CA LEU A 7 -14.00 10.94 23.25
C LEU A 7 -12.93 11.93 22.79
N LEU A 8 -12.95 12.26 21.49
CA LEU A 8 -12.04 13.20 20.85
C LEU A 8 -12.77 13.92 19.73
N ALA A 9 -12.69 15.25 19.69
CA ALA A 9 -13.25 16.04 18.60
C ALA A 9 -12.30 17.16 18.18
N ALA A 10 -12.36 17.54 16.91
CA ALA A 10 -11.83 18.79 16.40
C ALA A 10 -13.01 19.64 15.94
N ARG A 11 -13.06 20.92 16.33
CA ARG A 11 -14.10 21.86 15.93
C ARG A 11 -13.50 23.04 15.18
N GLY A 12 -13.89 23.18 13.92
CA GLY A 12 -13.49 24.27 13.04
C GLY A 12 -11.97 24.45 12.92
N VAL A 13 -11.21 23.34 12.94
CA VAL A 13 -9.75 23.44 12.95
C VAL A 13 -9.20 23.85 11.60
N SER A 14 -8.28 24.80 11.63
CA SER A 14 -7.59 25.30 10.45
C SER A 14 -6.08 25.16 10.62
N LYS A 15 -5.37 24.90 9.51
CA LYS A 15 -3.90 24.81 9.51
C LYS A 15 -3.30 25.23 8.19
N SER A 16 -2.26 26.04 8.26
CA SER A 16 -1.46 26.51 7.13
C SER A 16 0.02 26.20 7.33
N PHE A 17 0.74 26.02 6.22
CA PHE A 17 2.21 25.89 6.22
C PHE A 17 2.80 26.87 5.22
N PHE A 18 3.71 27.74 5.68
CA PHE A 18 4.36 28.75 4.84
C PHE A 18 3.37 29.59 4.01
N GLY A 19 2.24 29.96 4.62
CA GLY A 19 1.17 30.71 3.96
C GLY A 19 0.21 29.88 3.10
N ASN A 20 0.48 28.58 2.87
CA ASN A 20 -0.41 27.69 2.13
C ASN A 20 -1.44 27.03 3.07
N PRO A 21 -2.74 27.30 2.93
CA PRO A 21 -3.77 26.68 3.76
C PRO A 21 -3.98 25.21 3.38
N VAL A 22 -3.82 24.32 4.37
CA VAL A 22 -3.96 22.86 4.23
C VAL A 22 -5.25 22.33 4.86
N LEU A 23 -5.72 22.93 5.96
CA LEU A 23 -7.03 22.66 6.54
C LEU A 23 -7.78 23.98 6.74
N ARG A 24 -9.07 24.01 6.41
CA ARG A 24 -9.94 25.17 6.51
C ARG A 24 -11.25 24.75 7.18
N ASP A 25 -11.41 25.20 8.42
CA ASP A 25 -12.64 25.02 9.21
C ASP A 25 -13.15 23.57 9.26
N VAL A 26 -12.24 22.62 9.51
CA VAL A 26 -12.58 21.19 9.51
C VAL A 26 -13.07 20.75 10.88
N SER A 27 -14.19 20.04 10.92
CA SER A 27 -14.73 19.43 12.14
C SER A 27 -14.83 17.91 12.00
N ILE A 28 -14.50 17.18 13.07
CA ILE A 28 -14.67 15.73 13.16
C ILE A 28 -14.87 15.34 14.63
N ALA A 29 -15.71 14.33 14.90
CA ALA A 29 -15.97 13.84 16.25
C ALA A 29 -15.91 12.30 16.31
N LEU A 30 -15.04 11.78 17.16
CA LEU A 30 -14.84 10.35 17.37
C LEU A 30 -15.69 9.87 18.55
N GLN A 31 -16.64 9.01 18.25
CA GLN A 31 -17.59 8.47 19.22
C GLN A 31 -17.09 7.16 19.81
N PRO A 32 -17.33 6.90 21.11
CA PRO A 32 -17.00 5.61 21.72
C PRO A 32 -17.72 4.47 20.99
N GLY A 33 -17.03 3.35 20.81
CA GLY A 33 -17.57 2.16 20.15
C GLY A 33 -17.95 2.34 18.68
N ARG A 34 -17.35 3.32 17.99
CA ARG A 34 -17.57 3.58 16.57
C ARG A 34 -16.26 3.54 15.79
N VAL A 35 -16.29 2.86 14.65
CA VAL A 35 -15.24 2.95 13.63
C VAL A 35 -15.65 4.03 12.62
N HIS A 36 -14.87 5.10 12.60
CA HIS A 36 -15.08 6.30 11.79
C HIS A 36 -14.07 6.32 10.65
N ALA A 37 -14.55 6.31 9.41
CA ALA A 37 -13.71 6.43 8.23
C ALA A 37 -13.30 7.88 7.98
N LEU A 38 -12.02 8.16 7.79
CA LEU A 38 -11.55 9.45 7.26
C LEU A 38 -10.98 9.23 5.87
N LEU A 39 -11.72 9.72 4.88
CA LEU A 39 -11.40 9.55 3.46
C LEU A 39 -11.04 10.89 2.82
N GLY A 40 -10.45 10.83 1.64
CA GLY A 40 -10.08 12.00 0.86
C GLY A 40 -8.89 11.72 -0.05
N GLU A 41 -8.67 12.59 -1.01
CA GLU A 41 -7.55 12.52 -1.94
C GLU A 41 -6.20 12.73 -1.22
N ASN A 42 -5.09 12.40 -1.89
CA ASN A 42 -3.77 12.74 -1.37
C ASN A 42 -3.60 14.26 -1.35
N GLY A 43 -3.13 14.79 -0.22
CA GLY A 43 -3.05 16.24 -0.01
C GLY A 43 -4.34 16.88 0.52
N ALA A 44 -5.43 16.13 0.70
CA ALA A 44 -6.68 16.66 1.26
C ALA A 44 -6.59 17.10 2.74
N GLY A 45 -5.45 16.89 3.41
CA GLY A 45 -5.23 17.32 4.79
C GLY A 45 -5.46 16.23 5.86
N LYS A 46 -5.71 14.97 5.49
CA LYS A 46 -5.94 13.85 6.43
C LYS A 46 -4.82 13.71 7.48
N SER A 47 -3.56 13.58 7.04
CA SER A 47 -2.41 13.45 7.94
C SER A 47 -2.18 14.71 8.77
N THR A 48 -2.51 15.89 8.23
CA THR A 48 -2.50 17.14 9.00
C THR A 48 -3.53 17.09 10.12
N LEU A 49 -4.75 16.62 9.86
CA LEU A 49 -5.80 16.47 10.86
C LEU A 49 -5.39 15.46 11.94
N ILE A 50 -4.81 14.31 11.57
CA ILE A 50 -4.26 13.32 12.51
C ILE A 50 -3.17 13.95 13.40
N ASN A 51 -2.28 14.75 12.82
CA ASN A 51 -1.23 15.43 13.56
C ASN A 51 -1.78 16.52 14.51
N LEU A 52 -2.90 17.17 14.18
CA LEU A 52 -3.59 18.06 15.10
C LEU A 52 -4.23 17.29 16.25
N LEU A 53 -4.95 16.20 15.96
CA LEU A 53 -5.62 15.35 16.94
C LEU A 53 -4.65 14.69 17.93
N SER A 54 -3.46 14.32 17.46
CA SER A 54 -2.38 13.73 18.29
C SER A 54 -1.49 14.78 18.98
N GLY A 55 -1.69 16.07 18.68
CA GLY A 55 -0.90 17.17 19.22
C GLY A 55 0.51 17.29 18.66
N ALA A 56 0.87 16.53 17.62
CA ALA A 56 2.11 16.72 16.88
C ALA A 56 2.17 18.09 16.20
N LEU A 57 1.01 18.65 15.84
CA LEU A 57 0.85 20.00 15.33
C LEU A 57 -0.18 20.77 16.14
N ARG A 58 -0.01 22.09 16.21
CA ARG A 58 -0.98 23.01 16.80
C ARG A 58 -1.90 23.58 15.70
N PRO A 59 -3.23 23.63 15.89
CA PRO A 59 -4.11 24.30 14.95
C PRO A 59 -3.86 25.81 14.96
N ASP A 60 -4.04 26.46 13.81
CA ASP A 60 -3.95 27.93 13.69
C ASP A 60 -5.28 28.61 14.07
N GLY A 61 -6.39 27.86 13.98
CA GLY A 61 -7.73 28.25 14.43
C GLY A 61 -8.57 27.02 14.80
N GLY A 62 -9.69 27.22 15.50
CA GLY A 62 -10.54 26.15 16.02
C GLY A 62 -10.04 25.54 17.34
N THR A 63 -10.70 24.48 17.80
CA THR A 63 -10.41 23.82 19.07
C THR A 63 -10.32 22.29 18.95
N ILE A 64 -9.51 21.69 19.82
CA ILE A 64 -9.49 20.23 20.03
C ILE A 64 -10.14 19.96 21.38
N GLU A 65 -11.06 19.00 21.43
CA GLU A 65 -11.78 18.60 22.63
C GLU A 65 -11.50 17.14 22.98
N VAL A 66 -11.35 16.86 24.28
CA VAL A 66 -11.25 15.51 24.83
C VAL A 66 -12.36 15.37 25.86
N ASP A 67 -13.14 14.30 25.79
CA ASP A 67 -14.31 14.07 26.65
C ASP A 67 -15.26 15.29 26.69
N GLY A 68 -15.48 15.91 25.53
CA GLY A 68 -16.32 17.10 25.36
C GLY A 68 -15.73 18.41 25.91
N SER A 69 -14.52 18.40 26.48
CA SER A 69 -13.87 19.58 27.05
C SER A 69 -12.74 20.08 26.16
N ALA A 70 -12.73 21.38 25.87
CA ALA A 70 -11.67 22.01 25.07
C ALA A 70 -10.31 21.89 25.77
N VAL A 71 -9.32 21.40 25.04
CA VAL A 71 -7.94 21.30 25.49
C VAL A 71 -7.20 22.58 25.10
N SER A 72 -6.69 23.31 26.08
CA SER A 72 -5.95 24.57 25.84
C SER A 72 -4.76 24.39 24.90
N ARG A 73 -4.05 23.25 25.02
CA ARG A 73 -2.97 22.85 24.12
C ARG A 73 -2.89 21.33 24.00
N MET A 74 -3.26 20.80 22.85
CA MET A 74 -2.98 19.40 22.52
C MET A 74 -1.49 19.21 22.24
N THR A 75 -0.88 18.21 22.87
CA THR A 75 0.52 17.78 22.67
C THR A 75 0.57 16.26 22.67
N PRO A 76 1.65 15.61 22.17
CA PRO A 76 1.73 14.15 22.18
C PRO A 76 1.68 13.55 23.59
N ALA A 77 2.14 14.29 24.60
CA ALA A 77 2.04 13.87 26.00
C ALA A 77 0.59 13.92 26.51
N VAL A 78 -0.13 15.00 26.21
CA VAL A 78 -1.56 15.17 26.56
C VAL A 78 -2.41 14.14 25.84
N ALA A 79 -2.21 13.94 24.54
CA ALA A 79 -2.94 12.95 23.76
C ALA A 79 -2.77 11.53 24.32
N ARG A 80 -1.53 11.18 24.69
CA ARG A 80 -1.24 9.90 25.34
C ARG A 80 -1.90 9.75 26.70
N GLN A 81 -1.91 10.80 27.54
CA GLN A 81 -2.61 10.78 28.83
C GLN A 81 -4.12 10.65 28.65
N ALA A 82 -4.68 11.23 27.59
CA ALA A 82 -6.08 11.07 27.20
C ALA A 82 -6.41 9.68 26.61
N GLY A 83 -5.41 8.81 26.43
CA GLY A 83 -5.61 7.47 25.86
C GLY A 83 -5.73 7.45 24.34
N ILE A 84 -5.15 8.43 23.65
CA ILE A 84 -5.11 8.49 22.18
C ILE A 84 -3.83 7.81 21.68
N ALA A 85 -3.99 6.78 20.85
CA ALA A 85 -2.90 6.10 20.17
C ALA A 85 -3.02 6.27 18.65
N VAL A 86 -1.88 6.45 17.98
CA VAL A 86 -1.80 6.62 16.52
C VAL A 86 -0.85 5.59 15.96
N VAL A 87 -1.32 4.83 14.96
CA VAL A 87 -0.51 4.00 14.09
C VAL A 87 -0.43 4.72 12.75
N GLN A 88 0.76 5.18 12.40
CA GLN A 88 1.01 5.93 11.16
C GLN A 88 1.28 4.97 9.99
N GLN A 89 1.06 5.45 8.76
CA GLN A 89 1.38 4.70 7.55
C GLN A 89 2.87 4.35 7.46
N GLU A 90 3.74 5.23 7.96
CA GLU A 90 5.18 4.97 8.08
C GLU A 90 5.50 4.35 9.44
N LEU A 91 6.12 3.17 9.42
CA LEU A 91 6.50 2.44 10.63
C LEU A 91 7.48 3.24 11.49
N SER A 92 7.17 3.39 12.78
CA SER A 92 8.00 4.07 13.78
C SER A 92 8.71 3.06 14.70
N LEU A 93 9.32 2.05 14.07
CA LEU A 93 10.00 0.95 14.75
C LEU A 93 11.52 1.10 14.65
N THR A 94 12.20 0.70 15.72
CA THR A 94 13.66 0.61 15.73
C THR A 94 14.07 -0.79 15.32
N ALA A 95 14.70 -0.92 14.14
CA ALA A 95 14.99 -2.21 13.52
C ALA A 95 15.93 -3.11 14.33
N SER A 96 16.85 -2.53 15.12
CA SER A 96 17.78 -3.25 15.98
C SER A 96 17.17 -3.70 17.31
N LEU A 97 16.07 -3.09 17.74
CA LEU A 97 15.39 -3.47 18.97
C LEU A 97 14.48 -4.67 18.75
N SER A 98 14.31 -5.46 19.80
CA SER A 98 13.41 -6.59 19.82
C SER A 98 11.94 -6.19 19.70
N ILE A 99 11.06 -7.16 19.45
CA ILE A 99 9.60 -6.95 19.44
C ILE A 99 9.15 -6.38 20.80
N ALA A 100 9.58 -6.98 21.92
CA ALA A 100 9.20 -6.51 23.25
C ALA A 100 9.63 -5.06 23.52
N GLU A 101 10.86 -4.71 23.15
CA GLU A 101 11.37 -3.35 23.33
C GLU A 101 10.60 -2.33 22.47
N ASN A 102 10.33 -2.65 21.21
CA ASN A 102 9.52 -1.79 20.35
C ASN A 102 8.09 -1.60 20.89
N VAL A 103 7.44 -2.69 21.34
CA VAL A 103 6.08 -2.64 21.88
C VAL A 103 6.00 -1.80 23.15
N GLY A 104 6.97 -1.91 24.05
CA GLY A 104 7.04 -1.11 25.27
C GLY A 104 7.61 0.30 25.10
N LEU A 105 8.04 0.69 23.90
CA LEU A 105 8.82 1.90 23.68
C LEU A 105 8.08 3.16 24.17
N GLY A 106 8.72 3.89 25.08
CA GLY A 106 8.16 5.08 25.73
C GLY A 106 7.06 4.80 26.78
N ALA A 107 6.90 3.54 27.19
CA ALA A 107 6.02 3.09 28.28
C ALA A 107 6.62 1.86 29.01
N TYR A 108 7.95 1.82 29.12
CA TYR A 108 8.63 0.71 29.80
C TYR A 108 8.18 0.63 31.26
N PRO A 109 7.78 -0.57 31.73
CA PRO A 109 7.52 -0.78 33.15
C PRO A 109 8.83 -0.60 33.91
N LYS A 110 8.75 -0.01 35.10
CA LYS A 110 9.92 0.27 35.92
C LYS A 110 9.77 -0.35 37.30
N ARG A 111 10.86 -0.95 37.77
CA ARG A 111 11.00 -1.48 39.12
C ARG A 111 12.30 -0.93 39.72
N PHE A 112 12.20 -0.24 40.85
CA PHE A 112 13.32 0.48 41.48
C PHE A 112 14.07 1.43 40.53
N GLY A 113 13.35 2.13 39.64
CA GLY A 113 13.90 3.10 38.68
C GLY A 113 14.51 2.49 37.42
N LEU A 114 14.73 1.18 37.38
CA LEU A 114 15.24 0.43 36.22
C LEU A 114 14.10 -0.18 35.41
N ILE A 115 14.36 -0.51 34.14
CA ILE A 115 13.38 -1.19 33.28
C ILE A 115 13.15 -2.61 33.80
N ASP A 116 11.89 -2.97 34.05
CA ASP A 116 11.51 -4.35 34.38
C ASP A 116 11.27 -5.14 33.09
N TYR A 117 12.33 -5.78 32.58
CA TYR A 117 12.23 -6.57 31.35
C TYR A 117 11.29 -7.78 31.46
N ARG A 118 11.10 -8.33 32.66
CA ARG A 118 10.20 -9.46 32.87
C ARG A 118 8.75 -9.02 32.73
N GLU A 119 8.40 -7.89 33.35
CA GLU A 119 7.07 -7.30 33.21
C GLU A 119 6.84 -6.79 31.78
N LEU A 120 7.86 -6.18 31.15
CA LEU A 120 7.81 -5.76 29.76
C LEU A 120 7.47 -6.93 28.84
N ALA A 121 8.17 -8.07 28.97
CA ALA A 121 7.92 -9.25 28.17
C ALA A 121 6.50 -9.81 28.38
N ALA A 122 6.00 -9.84 29.62
CA ALA A 122 4.65 -10.33 29.91
C ALA A 122 3.56 -9.43 29.29
N ARG A 123 3.68 -8.11 29.45
CA ARG A 123 2.73 -7.14 28.88
C ARG A 123 2.82 -7.08 27.35
N ALA A 124 4.04 -7.14 26.79
CA ALA A 124 4.25 -7.18 25.35
C ALA A 124 3.67 -8.45 24.71
N ARG A 125 3.78 -9.60 25.38
CA ARG A 125 3.17 -10.86 24.94
C ARG A 125 1.66 -10.71 24.78
N ALA A 126 0.98 -10.19 25.80
CA ALA A 126 -0.46 -9.98 25.74
C ALA A 126 -0.88 -9.05 24.59
N ALA A 127 -0.11 -7.99 24.32
CA ALA A 127 -0.38 -7.09 23.19
C ALA A 127 -0.10 -7.77 21.83
N CYS A 128 0.95 -8.59 21.73
CA CYS A 128 1.29 -9.35 20.52
C CYS A 128 0.24 -10.43 20.20
N GLU A 129 -0.31 -11.09 21.22
CA GLU A 129 -1.37 -12.09 21.05
C GLU A 129 -2.65 -11.48 20.44
N LEU A 130 -3.00 -10.24 20.81
CA LEU A 130 -4.16 -9.53 20.23
C LEU A 130 -4.03 -9.30 18.71
N VAL A 131 -2.80 -9.24 18.19
CA VAL A 131 -2.50 -9.00 16.78
C VAL A 131 -1.97 -10.26 16.07
N GLY A 132 -2.06 -11.44 16.70
CA GLY A 132 -1.62 -12.69 16.09
C GLY A 132 -0.11 -12.78 15.80
N LEU A 133 0.71 -12.08 16.59
CA LEU A 133 2.17 -12.21 16.57
C LEU A 133 2.59 -13.35 17.50
N HIS A 134 3.32 -14.32 16.94
CA HIS A 134 3.76 -15.53 17.65
C HIS A 134 5.29 -15.68 17.64
N GLU A 135 5.99 -14.76 16.99
CA GLU A 135 7.44 -14.70 16.93
C GLU A 135 8.04 -14.51 18.34
N PRO A 136 9.25 -15.02 18.60
CA PRO A 136 9.93 -14.78 19.87
C PRO A 136 10.05 -13.27 20.13
N LEU A 137 9.65 -12.83 21.33
CA LEU A 137 9.65 -11.41 21.69
C LEU A 137 11.05 -10.77 21.66
N SER A 138 12.10 -11.57 21.72
CA SER A 138 13.51 -11.16 21.60
C SER A 138 13.97 -10.93 20.16
N THR A 139 13.17 -11.31 19.15
CA THR A 139 13.51 -11.14 17.73
C THR A 139 13.65 -9.66 17.40
N PRO A 140 14.77 -9.21 16.81
CA PRO A 140 14.89 -7.86 16.27
C PRO A 140 13.84 -7.60 15.19
N VAL A 141 13.13 -6.47 15.29
CA VAL A 141 12.05 -6.12 14.36
C VAL A 141 12.55 -6.00 12.91
N GLY A 142 13.83 -5.67 12.71
CA GLY A 142 14.47 -5.63 11.40
C GLY A 142 14.45 -6.95 10.63
N HIS A 143 14.27 -8.09 11.30
CA HIS A 143 14.18 -9.42 10.67
C HIS A 143 12.77 -9.81 10.26
N LEU A 144 11.75 -9.06 10.68
CA LEU A 144 10.36 -9.34 10.35
C LEU A 144 10.01 -8.89 8.92
N SER A 145 9.05 -9.55 8.31
CA SER A 145 8.42 -9.08 7.07
C SER A 145 7.69 -7.75 7.31
N LEU A 146 7.39 -7.02 6.24
CA LEU A 146 6.75 -5.71 6.35
C LEU A 146 5.36 -5.78 7.02
N GLY A 147 4.56 -6.79 6.70
CA GLY A 147 3.26 -7.03 7.35
C GLY A 147 3.39 -7.34 8.83
N ARG A 148 4.36 -8.19 9.21
CA ARG A 148 4.63 -8.48 10.62
C ARG A 148 5.10 -7.26 11.41
N ARG A 149 5.91 -6.38 10.81
CA ARG A 149 6.28 -5.10 11.43
C ARG A 149 5.06 -4.21 11.66
N GLN A 150 4.12 -4.16 10.73
CA GLN A 150 2.88 -3.42 10.92
C GLN A 150 2.08 -3.94 12.12
N MET A 151 1.98 -5.26 12.28
CA MET A 151 1.35 -5.85 13.47
C MET A 151 2.09 -5.46 14.76
N VAL A 152 3.42 -5.31 14.75
CA VAL A 152 4.19 -4.82 15.91
C VAL A 152 3.83 -3.37 16.26
N GLU A 153 3.65 -2.48 15.28
CA GLU A 153 3.18 -1.11 15.53
C GLU A 153 1.76 -1.08 16.13
N ILE A 154 0.87 -1.95 15.65
CA ILE A 154 -0.48 -2.07 16.21
C ILE A 154 -0.41 -2.60 17.65
N ALA A 155 0.41 -3.62 17.93
CA ALA A 155 0.65 -4.13 19.29
C ALA A 155 1.20 -3.04 20.22
N LYS A 156 2.15 -2.23 19.74
CA LYS A 156 2.71 -1.08 20.47
C LYS A 156 1.64 -0.04 20.83
N ALA A 157 0.69 0.22 19.95
CA ALA A 157 -0.45 1.09 20.25
C ALA A 157 -1.37 0.47 21.33
N LEU A 158 -1.69 -0.82 21.20
CA LEU A 158 -2.56 -1.54 22.13
C LEU A 158 -1.94 -1.79 23.52
N TYR A 159 -0.60 -1.87 23.59
CA TYR A 159 0.13 -2.01 24.84
C TYR A 159 -0.24 -0.93 25.88
N ARG A 160 -0.66 0.25 25.42
CA ARG A 160 -1.07 1.38 26.26
C ARG A 160 -2.57 1.42 26.58
N ARG A 161 -3.36 0.44 26.10
CA ARG A 161 -4.82 0.34 26.30
C ARG A 161 -5.55 1.65 25.92
N PRO A 162 -5.53 2.02 24.64
CA PRO A 162 -6.09 3.29 24.19
C PRO A 162 -7.62 3.33 24.30
N ARG A 163 -8.16 4.53 24.51
CA ARG A 163 -9.59 4.86 24.39
C ARG A 163 -9.93 5.32 22.97
N VAL A 164 -8.94 5.89 22.28
CA VAL A 164 -9.04 6.31 20.88
C VAL A 164 -7.86 5.71 20.11
N LEU A 165 -8.16 4.99 19.04
CA LEU A 165 -7.17 4.39 18.15
C LEU A 165 -7.28 5.00 16.75
N ILE A 166 -6.23 5.66 16.29
CA ILE A 166 -6.13 6.21 14.94
C ILE A 166 -5.24 5.29 14.11
N LEU A 167 -5.75 4.79 12.99
CA LEU A 167 -5.06 3.86 12.10
C LEU A 167 -4.96 4.46 10.70
N ASP A 168 -3.73 4.80 10.29
CA ASP A 168 -3.44 5.40 8.99
C ASP A 168 -2.96 4.34 7.98
N GLU A 169 -3.87 3.91 7.08
CA GLU A 169 -3.66 2.84 6.09
C GLU A 169 -3.07 1.53 6.65
N PRO A 170 -3.65 0.97 7.72
CA PRO A 170 -3.01 -0.09 8.50
C PRO A 170 -2.90 -1.42 7.76
N THR A 171 -3.67 -1.64 6.69
CA THR A 171 -3.70 -2.88 5.90
C THR A 171 -2.82 -2.83 4.66
N SER A 172 -2.24 -1.68 4.33
CA SER A 172 -1.47 -1.51 3.10
C SER A 172 -0.32 -2.52 2.98
N SER A 173 0.22 -2.98 4.11
CA SER A 173 1.33 -3.94 4.24
C SER A 173 0.93 -5.36 4.62
N LEU A 174 -0.36 -5.61 4.84
CA LEU A 174 -0.84 -6.85 5.43
C LEU A 174 -1.28 -7.84 4.35
N SER A 175 -0.99 -9.12 4.60
CA SER A 175 -1.61 -10.24 3.88
C SER A 175 -3.10 -10.37 4.20
N ALA A 176 -3.85 -11.13 3.40
CA ALA A 176 -5.28 -11.36 3.66
C ALA A 176 -5.55 -11.93 5.07
N THR A 177 -4.68 -12.83 5.54
CA THR A 177 -4.77 -13.40 6.89
C THR A 177 -4.54 -12.34 7.96
N GLU A 178 -3.52 -11.49 7.81
CA GLU A 178 -3.24 -10.40 8.76
C GLU A 178 -4.34 -9.33 8.74
N THR A 179 -4.87 -9.00 7.56
CA THR A 179 -6.02 -8.11 7.40
C THR A 179 -7.26 -8.67 8.11
N LYS A 180 -7.50 -9.97 8.04
CA LYS A 180 -8.59 -10.62 8.79
C LYS A 180 -8.39 -10.50 10.30
N ILE A 181 -7.19 -10.81 10.79
CA ILE A 181 -6.84 -10.67 12.22
C ILE A 181 -7.07 -9.23 12.69
N LEU A 182 -6.62 -8.25 11.91
CA LEU A 182 -6.86 -6.84 12.22
C LEU A 182 -8.35 -6.50 12.21
N THR A 183 -9.10 -6.96 11.21
CA THR A 183 -10.55 -6.72 11.10
C THR A 183 -11.28 -7.24 12.34
N ASP A 184 -11.00 -8.49 12.74
CA ASP A 184 -11.62 -9.14 13.91
C ASP A 184 -11.26 -8.39 15.20
N LEU A 185 -9.99 -7.96 15.33
CA LEU A 185 -9.52 -7.13 16.44
C LEU A 185 -10.27 -5.80 16.48
N LEU A 186 -10.42 -5.07 15.37
CA LEU A 186 -11.12 -3.78 15.35
C LEU A 186 -12.60 -3.92 15.73
N GLN A 187 -13.26 -4.98 15.28
CA GLN A 187 -14.63 -5.27 15.68
C GLN A 187 -14.75 -5.53 17.19
N ARG A 188 -13.79 -6.27 17.77
CA ARG A 188 -13.70 -6.49 19.21
C ARG A 188 -13.49 -5.19 19.98
N LEU A 189 -12.49 -4.39 19.60
CA LEU A 189 -12.17 -3.11 20.25
C LEU A 189 -13.35 -2.13 20.17
N ARG A 190 -14.07 -2.13 19.04
CA ARG A 190 -15.35 -1.39 18.89
C ARG A 190 -16.37 -1.87 19.93
N GLY A 191 -16.53 -3.18 20.11
CA GLY A 191 -17.42 -3.74 21.14
C GLY A 191 -17.01 -3.39 22.58
N GLU A 192 -15.72 -3.16 22.82
CA GLU A 192 -15.17 -2.68 24.10
C GLU A 192 -15.32 -1.16 24.30
N GLY A 193 -15.94 -0.44 23.34
CA GLY A 193 -16.22 1.00 23.45
C GLY A 193 -15.07 1.91 22.99
N ILE A 194 -14.02 1.37 22.39
CA ILE A 194 -12.91 2.15 21.85
C ILE A 194 -13.38 2.92 20.61
N ALA A 195 -13.06 4.21 20.52
CA ALA A 195 -13.30 5.00 19.32
C ALA A 195 -12.16 4.76 18.31
N ILE A 196 -12.50 4.42 17.08
CA ILE A 196 -11.49 4.09 16.06
C ILE A 196 -11.62 5.09 14.90
N LEU A 197 -10.54 5.79 14.56
CA LEU A 197 -10.44 6.56 13.33
C LEU A 197 -9.65 5.73 12.32
N TYR A 198 -10.30 5.30 11.25
CA TYR A 198 -9.74 4.41 10.23
C TYR A 198 -9.54 5.19 8.93
N ILE A 199 -8.30 5.30 8.48
CA ILE A 199 -7.95 5.92 7.20
C ILE A 199 -7.58 4.80 6.24
N SER A 200 -8.29 4.71 5.13
CA SER A 200 -8.00 3.74 4.07
C SER A 200 -8.49 4.27 2.73
N HIS A 201 -7.80 3.86 1.67
CA HIS A 201 -8.27 4.03 0.28
C HIS A 201 -8.92 2.75 -0.25
N ARG A 202 -8.95 1.67 0.54
CA ARG A 202 -9.58 0.39 0.18
C ARG A 202 -11.05 0.44 0.59
N LEU A 203 -11.93 0.68 -0.38
CA LEU A 203 -13.36 0.89 -0.15
C LEU A 203 -14.03 -0.32 0.52
N ASN A 204 -13.65 -1.53 0.13
CA ASN A 204 -14.19 -2.77 0.70
C ASN A 204 -13.94 -2.84 2.23
N GLU A 205 -12.79 -2.37 2.71
CA GLU A 205 -12.52 -2.31 4.15
C GLU A 205 -13.38 -1.29 4.86
N VAL A 206 -13.53 -0.10 4.27
CA VAL A 206 -14.35 0.98 4.83
C VAL A 206 -15.80 0.52 4.96
N MET A 207 -16.32 -0.12 3.92
CA MET A 207 -17.68 -0.66 3.89
C MET A 207 -17.89 -1.79 4.91
N ALA A 208 -16.89 -2.63 5.13
CA ALA A 208 -16.97 -3.74 6.07
C ALA A 208 -16.80 -3.31 7.54
N LEU A 209 -16.01 -2.28 7.81
CA LEU A 209 -15.58 -1.91 9.16
C LEU A 209 -16.26 -0.67 9.72
N CYS A 210 -16.52 0.34 8.90
CA CYS A 210 -16.87 1.69 9.35
C CYS A 210 -18.38 1.92 9.41
N GLN A 211 -18.83 2.69 10.40
CA GLN A 211 -20.25 3.07 10.55
C GLN A 211 -20.49 4.52 10.10
N HIS A 212 -19.45 5.34 10.09
CA HIS A 212 -19.54 6.78 9.80
C HIS A 212 -18.35 7.18 8.95
N VAL A 213 -18.51 8.18 8.09
CA VAL A 213 -17.46 8.67 7.21
C VAL A 213 -17.37 10.19 7.26
N THR A 214 -16.14 10.70 7.36
CA THR A 214 -15.80 12.08 7.01
C THR A 214 -14.94 12.06 5.76
N VAL A 215 -15.28 12.88 4.76
CA VAL A 215 -14.50 13.05 3.53
C VAL A 215 -13.87 14.43 3.52
N LEU A 216 -12.55 14.48 3.32
CA LEU A 216 -11.82 15.71 3.09
C LEU A 216 -11.49 15.88 1.61
N LYS A 217 -11.66 17.10 1.11
CA LYS A 217 -11.21 17.54 -0.21
C LYS A 217 -10.65 18.95 -0.13
N ASP A 218 -9.44 19.14 -0.66
CA ASP A 218 -8.73 20.44 -0.68
C ASP A 218 -8.70 21.16 0.69
N GLY A 219 -8.58 20.38 1.77
CA GLY A 219 -8.52 20.90 3.14
C GLY A 219 -9.86 21.23 3.77
N THR A 220 -10.98 20.90 3.12
CA THR A 220 -12.35 21.14 3.61
C THR A 220 -13.10 19.82 3.79
N CYS A 221 -14.08 19.79 4.68
CA CYS A 221 -14.96 18.64 4.86
C CYS A 221 -16.10 18.70 3.84
N THR A 222 -16.16 17.74 2.91
CA THR A 222 -17.20 17.65 1.88
C THR A 222 -18.37 16.74 2.27
N ALA A 223 -18.14 15.83 3.21
CA ALA A 223 -19.18 14.97 3.76
C ALA A 223 -18.82 14.55 5.19
N ASP A 224 -19.80 14.52 6.09
CA ASP A 224 -19.70 13.91 7.42
C ASP A 224 -21.04 13.23 7.75
N ARG A 225 -21.12 11.91 7.59
CA ARG A 225 -22.41 11.18 7.67
C ARG A 225 -22.26 9.70 8.01
N THR A 226 -23.38 9.07 8.38
CA THR A 226 -23.48 7.61 8.48
C THR A 226 -23.25 6.94 7.13
N LEU A 227 -22.63 5.75 7.16
CA LEU A 227 -22.47 4.89 5.98
C LEU A 227 -23.68 3.99 5.72
N GLU A 228 -24.70 4.02 6.59
CA GLU A 228 -25.94 3.27 6.41
C GLU A 228 -26.58 3.57 5.03
N GLY A 229 -26.91 2.51 4.28
CA GLY A 229 -27.48 2.62 2.93
C GLY A 229 -26.53 3.17 1.86
N THR A 230 -25.26 3.41 2.15
CA THR A 230 -24.25 3.78 1.14
C THR A 230 -23.66 2.51 0.54
N ASP A 231 -23.61 2.41 -0.78
CA ASP A 231 -22.91 1.34 -1.52
C ASP A 231 -21.48 1.78 -1.92
N ALA A 232 -20.68 0.87 -2.45
CA ALA A 232 -19.30 1.17 -2.88
C ALA A 232 -19.25 2.32 -3.91
N ALA A 233 -20.20 2.33 -4.86
CA ALA A 233 -20.32 3.40 -5.85
C ALA A 233 -20.64 4.76 -5.20
N GLY A 234 -21.54 4.77 -4.21
CA GLY A 234 -21.85 5.94 -3.39
C GLY A 234 -20.64 6.46 -2.63
N LEU A 235 -19.82 5.57 -2.07
CA LEU A 235 -18.60 5.96 -1.37
C LEU A 235 -17.56 6.59 -2.31
N VAL A 236 -17.38 6.05 -3.52
CA VAL A 236 -16.55 6.67 -4.58
C VAL A 236 -17.05 8.07 -4.93
N ARG A 237 -18.37 8.22 -5.13
CA ARG A 237 -18.98 9.52 -5.43
C ARG A 237 -18.72 10.54 -4.32
N LEU A 238 -18.79 10.12 -3.06
CA LEU A 238 -18.45 11.00 -1.92
C LEU A 238 -16.97 11.42 -1.94
N MET A 239 -16.06 10.52 -2.31
CA MET A 239 -14.61 10.78 -2.32
C MET A 239 -14.16 11.66 -3.48
N VAL A 240 -14.59 11.35 -4.71
CA VAL A 240 -14.06 11.94 -5.95
C VAL A 240 -14.99 13.00 -6.52
N GLY A 241 -16.29 12.92 -6.22
CA GLY A 241 -17.32 13.78 -6.82
C GLY A 241 -17.62 13.43 -8.29
N ARG A 242 -17.31 12.20 -8.72
CA ARG A 242 -17.56 11.66 -10.08
C ARG A 242 -18.05 10.21 -10.00
N ASP A 243 -18.62 9.68 -11.09
CA ASP A 243 -19.09 8.30 -11.15
C ASP A 243 -17.92 7.29 -11.24
N PRO A 244 -18.05 6.08 -10.64
CA PRO A 244 -16.98 5.07 -10.56
C PRO A 244 -16.40 4.62 -11.90
N GLY A 245 -17.18 4.73 -12.99
CA GLY A 245 -16.77 4.34 -14.34
C GLY A 245 -15.56 5.12 -14.86
N ASP A 246 -15.21 6.25 -14.25
CA ASP A 246 -14.06 7.07 -14.63
C ASP A 246 -12.73 6.60 -14.00
N LEU A 247 -12.74 5.67 -13.04
CA LEU A 247 -11.53 5.26 -12.33
C LEU A 247 -10.63 4.34 -13.17
N PHE A 248 -11.25 3.42 -13.90
CA PHE A 248 -10.55 2.41 -14.68
C PHE A 248 -10.52 2.81 -16.16
N PRO A 249 -9.41 2.56 -16.87
CA PRO A 249 -9.36 2.77 -18.31
C PRO A 249 -10.44 1.93 -19.00
N GLN A 250 -11.01 2.45 -20.09
CA GLN A 250 -11.84 1.63 -20.96
C GLN A 250 -11.01 0.46 -21.47
N TRP A 251 -11.51 -0.75 -21.25
CA TRP A 251 -10.84 -1.95 -21.73
C TRP A 251 -10.90 -2.01 -23.25
N GLN A 252 -9.76 -2.27 -23.88
CA GLN A 252 -9.64 -2.45 -25.32
C GLN A 252 -9.02 -3.83 -25.57
N PRO A 253 -9.57 -4.65 -26.48
CA PRO A 253 -8.98 -5.93 -26.80
C PRO A 253 -7.59 -5.73 -27.42
N SER A 254 -6.58 -6.38 -26.85
CA SER A 254 -5.25 -6.46 -27.45
C SER A 254 -5.20 -7.64 -28.43
N SER A 255 -4.57 -7.47 -29.59
CA SER A 255 -4.14 -8.61 -30.40
C SER A 255 -2.97 -9.30 -29.68
N LEU A 256 -3.03 -10.63 -29.54
CA LEU A 256 -2.06 -11.44 -28.78
C LEU A 256 -1.19 -12.31 -29.72
N PRO A 257 -0.30 -11.74 -30.54
CA PRO A 257 0.32 -12.51 -31.63
C PRO A 257 1.52 -13.37 -31.21
N ALA A 258 2.27 -13.04 -30.14
CA ALA A 258 3.50 -13.73 -29.78
C ALA A 258 3.77 -13.83 -28.26
N ASP A 259 4.53 -14.86 -27.86
CA ASP A 259 5.01 -15.01 -26.48
C ASP A 259 6.21 -14.08 -26.20
N ALA A 260 6.04 -13.16 -25.25
CA ALA A 260 7.12 -12.37 -24.68
C ALA A 260 7.96 -13.19 -23.70
N ILE A 261 7.31 -14.03 -22.88
CA ILE A 261 7.95 -14.98 -21.98
C ILE A 261 7.15 -16.29 -22.04
N SER A 262 7.84 -17.41 -22.15
CA SER A 262 7.25 -18.74 -22.00
C SER A 262 8.13 -19.56 -21.07
N VAL A 263 7.54 -20.18 -20.05
CA VAL A 263 8.23 -21.06 -19.10
C VAL A 263 7.46 -22.35 -18.92
N ARG A 264 8.19 -23.46 -18.76
CA ARG A 264 7.63 -24.77 -18.45
C ARG A 264 8.29 -25.38 -17.23
N ASN A 265 7.50 -25.84 -16.27
CA ASN A 265 7.95 -26.37 -14.98
C ASN A 265 8.87 -25.41 -14.22
N LEU A 266 8.55 -24.12 -14.20
CA LEU A 266 9.30 -23.12 -13.44
C LEU A 266 9.12 -23.33 -11.93
N SER A 267 10.21 -23.36 -11.19
CA SER A 267 10.23 -23.36 -9.73
C SER A 267 11.20 -22.28 -9.23
N ALA A 268 10.71 -21.39 -8.36
CA ALA A 268 11.47 -20.31 -7.75
C ALA A 268 10.87 -19.99 -6.37
N GLY A 269 11.69 -19.91 -5.32
CA GLY A 269 11.20 -19.69 -3.95
C GLY A 269 10.13 -20.72 -3.55
N LEU A 270 8.93 -20.22 -3.19
CA LEU A 270 7.74 -21.01 -2.88
C LEU A 270 7.06 -21.62 -4.12
N MET A 271 7.30 -21.09 -5.32
CA MET A 271 6.68 -21.60 -6.55
C MET A 271 7.24 -22.96 -6.97
N ARG A 272 6.36 -23.80 -7.50
CA ARG A 272 6.63 -25.18 -7.92
C ARG A 272 5.92 -25.48 -9.25
N ASP A 273 6.66 -26.06 -10.19
CA ASP A 273 6.17 -26.63 -11.45
C ASP A 273 5.20 -25.72 -12.22
N VAL A 274 5.57 -24.45 -12.39
CA VAL A 274 4.73 -23.44 -13.04
C VAL A 274 4.91 -23.46 -14.54
N ASP A 275 3.81 -23.68 -15.26
CA ASP A 275 3.70 -23.41 -16.68
C ASP A 275 3.02 -22.06 -16.88
N LEU A 276 3.70 -21.14 -17.58
CA LEU A 276 3.17 -19.82 -17.82
C LEU A 276 3.67 -19.27 -19.16
N ASP A 277 2.73 -18.72 -19.92
CA ASP A 277 2.99 -17.95 -21.13
C ASP A 277 2.55 -16.51 -20.87
N ILE A 278 3.37 -15.53 -21.27
CA ILE A 278 3.12 -14.09 -21.20
C ILE A 278 3.22 -13.56 -22.62
N LYS A 279 2.15 -12.96 -23.13
CA LYS A 279 2.01 -12.49 -24.49
C LYS A 279 2.44 -11.03 -24.62
N THR A 280 2.93 -10.65 -25.80
CA THR A 280 3.10 -9.25 -26.15
C THR A 280 1.73 -8.57 -26.25
N GLY A 281 1.65 -7.33 -25.80
CA GLY A 281 0.42 -6.54 -25.84
C GLY A 281 -0.59 -6.81 -24.72
N GLU A 282 -0.30 -7.75 -23.81
CA GLU A 282 -1.21 -8.12 -22.73
C GLU A 282 -0.82 -7.51 -21.38
N VAL A 283 -1.83 -7.28 -20.55
CA VAL A 283 -1.69 -7.12 -19.09
C VAL A 283 -2.12 -8.43 -18.42
N LEU A 284 -1.15 -9.27 -18.07
CA LEU A 284 -1.38 -10.49 -17.28
C LEU A 284 -1.44 -10.12 -15.80
N GLY A 285 -2.54 -10.44 -15.14
CA GLY A 285 -2.67 -10.34 -13.69
C GLY A 285 -2.11 -11.59 -12.99
N ILE A 286 -1.51 -11.40 -11.82
CA ILE A 286 -1.21 -12.48 -10.86
C ILE A 286 -2.00 -12.18 -9.59
N GLY A 287 -2.95 -13.06 -9.27
CA GLY A 287 -3.78 -13.02 -8.08
C GLY A 287 -3.54 -14.20 -7.15
N GLY A 288 -4.22 -14.22 -6.01
CA GLY A 288 -4.10 -15.25 -4.98
C GLY A 288 -3.99 -14.63 -3.59
N LEU A 289 -3.92 -15.46 -2.56
CA LEU A 289 -3.67 -14.94 -1.21
C LEU A 289 -2.20 -14.52 -1.08
N VAL A 290 -1.97 -13.32 -0.57
CA VAL A 290 -0.62 -12.75 -0.39
C VAL A 290 0.29 -13.73 0.36
N GLY A 291 1.52 -13.88 -0.12
CA GLY A 291 2.53 -14.74 0.51
C GLY A 291 2.51 -16.20 0.04
N GLN A 292 1.84 -16.51 -1.06
CA GLN A 292 1.77 -17.87 -1.62
C GLN A 292 2.74 -18.11 -2.79
N GLY A 293 3.72 -17.21 -2.97
CA GLY A 293 4.78 -17.34 -3.98
C GLY A 293 4.63 -16.41 -5.18
N GLN A 294 3.63 -15.53 -5.21
CA GLN A 294 3.43 -14.61 -6.35
C GLN A 294 4.64 -13.70 -6.61
N GLU A 295 5.25 -13.17 -5.53
CA GLU A 295 6.46 -12.36 -5.65
C GLU A 295 7.66 -13.22 -6.11
N ASP A 296 7.79 -14.45 -5.59
CA ASP A 296 8.84 -15.37 -6.01
C ASP A 296 8.75 -15.71 -7.50
N LEU A 297 7.53 -15.79 -8.06
CA LEU A 297 7.32 -15.95 -9.50
C LEU A 297 7.94 -14.78 -10.28
N LEU A 298 7.65 -13.53 -9.88
CA LEU A 298 8.22 -12.34 -10.53
C LEU A 298 9.74 -12.28 -10.39
N LEU A 299 10.26 -12.52 -9.19
CA LEU A 299 11.70 -12.47 -8.91
C LEU A 299 12.46 -13.60 -9.62
N GLY A 300 11.85 -14.79 -9.74
CA GLY A 300 12.40 -15.92 -10.49
C GLY A 300 12.46 -15.65 -11.99
N LEU A 301 11.39 -15.08 -12.56
CA LEU A 301 11.37 -14.64 -13.97
C LEU A 301 12.40 -13.54 -14.24
N TYR A 302 12.61 -12.63 -13.28
CA TYR A 302 13.59 -11.54 -13.38
C TYR A 302 15.04 -11.98 -13.11
N GLY A 303 15.26 -13.21 -12.65
CA GLY A 303 16.60 -13.70 -12.28
C GLY A 303 17.18 -13.02 -11.04
N ALA A 304 16.32 -12.49 -10.16
CA ALA A 304 16.73 -11.91 -8.87
C ALA A 304 16.90 -12.98 -7.77
N ILE A 305 16.23 -14.12 -7.92
CA ILE A 305 16.39 -15.30 -7.06
C ILE A 305 16.68 -16.55 -7.90
N PRO A 306 17.29 -17.60 -7.33
CA PRO A 306 17.49 -18.85 -8.04
C PRO A 306 16.18 -19.46 -8.53
N ALA A 307 16.17 -19.87 -9.80
CA ALA A 307 15.02 -20.50 -10.44
C ALA A 307 15.47 -21.70 -11.29
N ARG A 308 14.62 -22.72 -11.35
CA ARG A 308 14.78 -23.90 -12.21
C ARG A 308 13.60 -23.99 -13.15
N THR A 309 13.83 -24.45 -14.37
CA THR A 309 12.80 -24.62 -15.39
C THR A 309 13.17 -25.79 -16.30
N ALA A 310 12.19 -26.47 -16.88
CA ALA A 310 12.44 -27.46 -17.92
C ALA A 310 12.75 -26.80 -19.26
N SER A 311 12.03 -25.73 -19.59
CA SER A 311 12.31 -24.89 -20.75
C SER A 311 11.87 -23.46 -20.49
N ALA A 312 12.59 -22.49 -21.03
CA ALA A 312 12.17 -21.10 -20.99
C ALA A 312 12.56 -20.38 -22.28
N THR A 313 11.75 -19.40 -22.67
CA THR A 313 12.08 -18.43 -23.70
C THR A 313 11.71 -17.06 -23.18
N VAL A 314 12.64 -16.11 -23.27
CA VAL A 314 12.47 -14.75 -22.79
C VAL A 314 12.85 -13.82 -23.93
N ASN A 315 11.87 -13.14 -24.52
CA ASN A 315 12.04 -12.25 -25.67
C ASN A 315 12.86 -12.91 -26.80
N GLY A 316 12.46 -14.12 -27.18
CA GLY A 316 13.13 -14.92 -28.21
C GLY A 316 14.47 -15.57 -27.79
N ALA A 317 15.04 -15.22 -26.64
CA ALA A 317 16.24 -15.86 -26.12
C ALA A 317 15.90 -17.13 -25.34
N SER A 318 16.66 -18.20 -25.54
CA SER A 318 16.49 -19.46 -24.80
C SER A 318 17.01 -19.37 -23.36
N GLY A 319 16.24 -19.92 -22.42
CA GLY A 319 16.56 -19.99 -20.99
C GLY A 319 16.10 -18.77 -20.18
N LEU A 320 16.18 -18.91 -18.85
CA LEU A 320 15.96 -17.81 -17.91
C LEU A 320 17.17 -16.87 -17.84
N PRO A 321 16.98 -15.60 -17.45
CA PRO A 321 18.11 -14.73 -17.14
C PRO A 321 18.87 -15.27 -15.91
N GLY A 322 20.18 -15.49 -16.05
CA GLY A 322 21.07 -15.90 -14.95
C GLY A 322 21.42 -14.78 -13.96
N GLY A 323 20.60 -13.73 -13.89
CA GLY A 323 20.83 -12.54 -13.07
C GLY A 323 20.13 -11.29 -13.60
N VAL A 324 19.91 -10.32 -12.71
CA VAL A 324 19.27 -9.04 -13.00
C VAL A 324 19.88 -8.28 -14.19
N PRO A 325 21.23 -8.17 -14.36
CA PRO A 325 21.80 -7.50 -15.53
C PRO A 325 21.40 -8.17 -16.86
N LYS A 326 21.35 -9.51 -16.90
CA LYS A 326 20.93 -10.25 -18.08
C LYS A 326 19.43 -10.07 -18.34
N ALA A 327 18.61 -10.03 -17.31
CA ALA A 327 17.17 -9.73 -17.46
C ALA A 327 16.94 -8.34 -18.07
N ASN A 328 17.65 -7.32 -17.59
CA ASN A 328 17.58 -5.95 -18.14
C ASN A 328 18.06 -5.88 -19.60
N ALA A 329 19.04 -6.70 -19.98
CA ALA A 329 19.52 -6.81 -21.36
C ALA A 329 18.49 -7.50 -22.27
N LEU A 330 17.73 -8.45 -21.73
CA LEU A 330 16.62 -9.12 -22.42
C LEU A 330 15.33 -8.27 -22.48
N GLY A 331 15.33 -7.08 -21.87
CA GLY A 331 14.21 -6.14 -21.91
C GLY A 331 13.21 -6.29 -20.76
N LEU A 332 13.56 -6.98 -19.68
CA LEU A 332 12.73 -7.09 -18.49
C LEU A 332 13.04 -5.94 -17.53
N ALA A 333 12.00 -5.43 -16.86
CA ALA A 333 12.14 -4.47 -15.78
C ALA A 333 11.21 -4.85 -14.62
N TYR A 334 11.74 -4.79 -13.40
CA TYR A 334 10.99 -5.10 -12.18
C TYR A 334 10.74 -3.85 -11.33
N VAL A 335 9.52 -3.70 -10.84
CA VAL A 335 9.12 -2.62 -9.94
C VAL A 335 8.59 -3.26 -8.64
N PRO A 336 9.31 -3.09 -7.51
CA PRO A 336 8.96 -3.71 -6.25
C PRO A 336 7.78 -3.02 -5.57
N ALA A 337 7.13 -3.73 -4.63
CA ALA A 337 6.09 -3.17 -3.78
C ALA A 337 6.64 -2.14 -2.77
N ASP A 338 7.83 -2.39 -2.18
CA ASP A 338 8.51 -1.43 -1.29
C ASP A 338 9.37 -0.46 -2.10
N ARG A 339 8.70 0.57 -2.64
CA ARG A 339 9.39 1.63 -3.41
C ARG A 339 10.46 2.37 -2.62
N LYS A 340 10.39 2.42 -1.28
CA LYS A 340 11.29 3.23 -0.45
C LYS A 340 12.60 2.52 -0.17
N ARG A 341 12.54 1.20 0.07
CA ARG A 341 13.74 0.39 0.37
C ARG A 341 14.36 -0.21 -0.88
N GLU A 342 13.53 -0.59 -1.86
CA GLU A 342 13.97 -1.36 -3.03
C GLU A 342 13.79 -0.59 -4.34
N GLY A 343 12.82 0.32 -4.41
CA GLY A 343 12.48 1.04 -5.64
C GLY A 343 13.32 2.29 -5.91
N LEU A 344 13.63 3.08 -4.89
CA LEU A 344 14.16 4.44 -5.02
C LEU A 344 15.29 4.73 -4.02
N HIS A 345 16.25 5.53 -4.46
CA HIS A 345 17.20 6.20 -3.59
C HIS A 345 16.63 7.56 -3.15
N LEU A 346 15.89 7.57 -2.04
CA LEU A 346 15.07 8.70 -1.61
C LEU A 346 15.84 10.02 -1.35
N ILE A 347 17.08 9.92 -0.87
CA ILE A 347 17.94 11.10 -0.62
C ILE A 347 18.49 11.73 -1.89
N HIS A 348 18.48 10.99 -3.01
CA HIS A 348 18.98 11.46 -4.29
C HIS A 348 17.89 12.20 -5.08
N PRO A 349 18.27 13.10 -6.00
CA PRO A 349 17.33 13.81 -6.85
C PRO A 349 16.41 12.88 -7.66
N ILE A 350 15.22 13.38 -7.99
CA ILE A 350 14.24 12.69 -8.85
C ILE A 350 14.89 12.30 -10.19
N ILE A 351 15.57 13.23 -10.85
CA ILE A 351 16.28 12.97 -12.11
C ILE A 351 17.31 11.84 -11.98
N THR A 352 18.03 11.78 -10.86
CA THR A 352 19.02 10.72 -10.62
C THR A 352 18.35 9.36 -10.54
N ASN A 353 17.23 9.27 -9.82
CA ASN A 353 16.44 8.04 -9.73
C ASN A 353 15.90 7.62 -11.12
N MET A 354 15.36 8.55 -11.89
CA MET A 354 14.78 8.27 -13.22
C MET A 354 15.82 7.79 -14.23
N MET A 355 17.07 8.26 -14.15
CA MET A 355 18.10 7.92 -15.12
C MET A 355 19.00 6.76 -14.68
N LEU A 356 18.90 6.32 -13.42
CA LEU A 356 19.82 5.36 -12.82
C LEU A 356 19.96 4.04 -13.62
N PRO A 357 18.87 3.38 -14.05
CA PRO A 357 18.98 2.14 -14.82
C PRO A 357 19.65 2.33 -16.19
N ALA A 358 19.60 3.53 -16.77
CA ALA A 358 20.20 3.83 -18.06
C ALA A 358 21.73 3.99 -17.98
N PHE A 359 22.28 4.31 -16.80
CA PHE A 359 23.73 4.48 -16.64
C PHE A 359 24.49 3.17 -16.86
N ALA A 360 23.87 2.02 -16.53
CA ALA A 360 24.48 0.70 -16.73
C ALA A 360 24.70 0.33 -18.21
N ARG A 361 24.05 1.02 -19.15
CA ARG A 361 24.21 0.79 -20.60
C ARG A 361 25.24 1.70 -21.26
N LEU A 362 25.81 2.66 -20.52
CA LEU A 362 26.84 3.53 -21.07
C LEU A 362 28.19 2.82 -21.09
N PRO A 363 28.95 2.89 -22.21
CA PRO A 363 30.32 2.41 -22.23
C PRO A 363 31.14 3.11 -21.14
N ALA A 364 32.05 2.38 -20.49
CA ALA A 364 32.87 2.89 -19.37
C ALA A 364 33.63 4.19 -19.67
N LEU A 365 33.90 4.47 -20.97
CA LEU A 365 34.66 5.62 -21.44
C LEU A 365 33.80 6.79 -21.97
N LYS A 366 32.47 6.67 -21.97
CA LYS A 366 31.59 7.73 -22.52
C LYS A 366 31.14 8.69 -21.43
N LEU A 367 31.47 9.98 -21.60
CA LEU A 367 30.98 11.04 -20.72
C LEU A 367 29.46 11.14 -20.81
N ARG A 368 28.83 11.28 -19.64
CA ARG A 368 27.39 11.48 -19.49
C ARG A 368 26.97 12.89 -19.91
N SER A 369 25.98 12.99 -20.78
CA SER A 369 25.38 14.27 -21.14
C SER A 369 24.29 14.66 -20.14
N ARG A 370 24.64 15.50 -19.16
CA ARG A 370 23.66 16.05 -18.20
C ARG A 370 22.51 16.79 -18.87
N ARG A 371 22.74 17.36 -20.07
CA ARG A 371 21.69 18.02 -20.86
C ARG A 371 20.69 16.99 -21.40
N ALA A 372 21.17 15.92 -22.03
CA ALA A 372 20.30 14.87 -22.56
C ALA A 372 19.51 14.15 -21.44
N GLU A 373 20.15 13.91 -20.30
CA GLU A 373 19.48 13.35 -19.11
C GLU A 373 18.34 14.23 -18.62
N ARG A 374 18.55 15.56 -18.57
CA ARG A 374 17.52 16.52 -18.15
C ARG A 374 16.35 16.56 -19.13
N GLU A 375 16.61 16.56 -20.44
CA GLU A 375 15.54 16.55 -21.44
C GLU A 375 14.73 15.25 -21.38
N THR A 376 15.41 14.10 -21.26
CA THR A 376 14.74 12.80 -21.13
C THR A 376 13.88 12.75 -19.86
N ALA A 377 14.43 13.15 -18.72
CA ALA A 377 13.69 13.17 -17.46
C ALA A 377 12.53 14.16 -17.47
N LYS A 378 12.69 15.33 -18.12
CA LYS A 378 11.61 16.32 -18.27
C LYS A 378 10.48 15.79 -19.14
N SER A 379 10.80 15.14 -20.26
CA SER A 379 9.82 14.50 -21.13
C SER A 379 9.05 13.40 -20.40
N LEU A 380 9.76 12.48 -19.72
CA LEU A 380 9.14 11.41 -18.94
C LEU A 380 8.29 11.94 -17.78
N ALA A 381 8.75 12.98 -17.08
CA ALA A 381 7.99 13.59 -16.01
C ALA A 381 6.69 14.22 -16.52
N ALA A 382 6.71 14.87 -17.70
CA ALA A 382 5.51 15.40 -18.31
C ALA A 382 4.54 14.28 -18.76
N GLN A 383 5.05 13.25 -19.43
CA GLN A 383 4.25 12.11 -19.89
C GLN A 383 3.57 11.36 -18.75
N LEU A 384 4.25 11.22 -17.62
CA LEU A 384 3.76 10.48 -16.46
C LEU A 384 3.08 11.38 -15.41
N GLY A 385 3.01 12.69 -15.64
CA GLY A 385 2.45 13.65 -14.70
C GLY A 385 3.18 13.68 -13.34
N ILE A 386 4.50 13.52 -13.34
CA ILE A 386 5.33 13.61 -12.13
C ILE A 386 5.44 15.09 -11.74
N LYS A 387 4.88 15.43 -10.58
CA LYS A 387 4.85 16.80 -10.06
C LYS A 387 6.16 17.14 -9.33
N GLY A 388 6.61 18.39 -9.45
CA GLY A 388 7.74 18.94 -8.69
C GLY A 388 9.04 19.15 -9.47
N HIS A 389 10.01 19.82 -8.85
CA HIS A 389 11.32 20.09 -9.46
C HIS A 389 12.20 18.84 -9.47
N LEU A 390 12.65 18.42 -10.66
CA LEU A 390 13.45 17.19 -10.85
C LEU A 390 14.79 17.15 -10.09
N GLY A 391 15.32 18.31 -9.69
CA GLY A 391 16.53 18.43 -8.88
C GLY A 391 16.30 18.18 -7.38
N ARG A 392 15.05 18.12 -6.92
CA ARG A 392 14.72 17.87 -5.51
C ARG A 392 14.88 16.39 -5.18
N ALA A 393 15.24 16.09 -3.93
CA ALA A 393 15.31 14.71 -3.44
C ALA A 393 13.94 14.01 -3.57
N ALA A 394 13.94 12.75 -3.99
CA ALA A 394 12.73 11.97 -4.22
C ALA A 394 11.89 11.80 -2.94
N GLN A 395 12.50 11.85 -1.75
CA GLN A 395 11.80 11.81 -0.46
C GLN A 395 10.77 12.93 -0.28
N ALA A 396 10.94 14.06 -0.98
CA ALA A 396 10.03 15.19 -0.86
C ALA A 396 8.77 15.07 -1.73
N LEU A 397 8.68 14.02 -2.56
CA LEU A 397 7.50 13.72 -3.35
C LEU A 397 6.44 13.00 -2.52
N SER A 398 5.17 13.17 -2.90
CA SER A 398 4.08 12.33 -2.39
C SER A 398 4.28 10.86 -2.78
N GLY A 399 3.64 9.94 -2.04
CA GLY A 399 3.73 8.50 -2.31
C GLY A 399 3.40 8.13 -3.77
N GLY A 400 2.32 8.71 -4.33
CA GLY A 400 1.95 8.52 -5.73
C GLY A 400 3.02 9.02 -6.72
N ASN A 401 3.61 10.20 -6.48
CA ASN A 401 4.68 10.71 -7.34
C ASN A 401 5.97 9.88 -7.21
N GLN A 402 6.30 9.41 -6.00
CA GLN A 402 7.40 8.46 -5.82
C GLN A 402 7.18 7.19 -6.65
N GLN A 403 5.95 6.66 -6.63
CA GLN A 403 5.61 5.47 -7.40
C GLN A 403 5.75 5.69 -8.90
N LYS A 404 5.28 6.83 -9.42
CA LYS A 404 5.49 7.22 -10.82
C LYS A 404 6.98 7.31 -11.16
N VAL A 405 7.83 7.83 -10.28
CA VAL A 405 9.29 7.85 -10.47
C VAL A 405 9.86 6.43 -10.52
N ALA A 406 9.38 5.52 -9.65
CA ALA A 406 9.81 4.12 -9.62
C ALA A 406 9.44 3.34 -10.89
N LEU A 407 8.32 3.70 -11.54
CA LEU A 407 7.95 3.21 -12.87
C LEU A 407 8.79 3.89 -13.97
N ALA A 408 8.88 5.23 -13.91
CA ALA A 408 9.54 6.05 -14.92
C ALA A 408 11.01 5.70 -15.13
N LYS A 409 11.72 5.27 -14.08
CA LYS A 409 13.15 4.97 -14.15
C LYS A 409 13.51 3.89 -15.17
N TRP A 410 12.56 3.02 -15.50
CA TRP A 410 12.76 1.95 -16.46
C TRP A 410 12.54 2.39 -17.89
N MET A 411 11.74 3.44 -18.12
CA MET A 411 11.36 3.88 -19.46
C MET A 411 12.53 4.27 -20.38
N PRO A 412 13.62 4.90 -19.91
CA PRO A 412 14.79 5.17 -20.74
C PRO A 412 15.45 3.92 -21.34
N ASN A 413 15.27 2.75 -20.71
CA ASN A 413 15.82 1.48 -21.19
C ASN A 413 14.90 0.75 -22.17
N ASP A 414 13.74 1.34 -22.49
CA ASP A 414 12.75 0.78 -23.41
C ASP A 414 12.43 -0.70 -23.13
N PRO A 415 11.98 -1.05 -21.91
CA PRO A 415 11.69 -2.43 -21.56
C PRO A 415 10.56 -2.98 -22.44
N LEU A 416 10.60 -4.28 -22.69
CA LEU A 416 9.58 -5.04 -23.42
C LEU A 416 8.62 -5.74 -22.48
N VAL A 417 9.06 -6.04 -21.25
CA VAL A 417 8.22 -6.65 -20.20
C VAL A 417 8.38 -5.87 -18.90
N LEU A 418 7.25 -5.41 -18.35
CA LEU A 418 7.19 -4.85 -16.99
C LEU A 418 6.66 -5.89 -16.02
N LEU A 419 7.45 -6.24 -15.01
CA LEU A 419 7.08 -7.07 -13.87
C LEU A 419 6.77 -6.15 -12.69
N LEU A 420 5.50 -6.02 -12.33
CA LEU A 420 5.03 -5.06 -11.33
C LEU A 420 4.50 -5.79 -10.10
N ASN A 421 5.08 -5.50 -8.94
CA ASN A 421 4.62 -6.01 -7.66
C ASN A 421 3.88 -4.91 -6.89
N ASP A 422 2.56 -5.03 -6.76
CA ASP A 422 1.67 -4.09 -6.06
C ASP A 422 1.98 -2.61 -6.40
N PRO A 423 2.00 -2.23 -7.70
CA PRO A 423 2.53 -0.94 -8.14
C PRO A 423 1.67 0.26 -7.74
N THR A 424 0.51 0.06 -7.12
CA THR A 424 -0.45 1.08 -6.71
C THR A 424 -0.63 1.15 -5.19
N ARG A 425 0.22 0.45 -4.45
CA ARG A 425 0.13 0.38 -2.99
C ARG A 425 0.44 1.72 -2.31
N GLY A 426 -0.50 2.19 -1.50
CA GLY A 426 -0.39 3.48 -0.80
C GLY A 426 -0.40 4.67 -1.76
N VAL A 427 -1.12 4.52 -2.88
CA VAL A 427 -1.30 5.53 -3.93
C VAL A 427 -2.78 5.95 -3.95
N ASP A 428 -3.03 7.24 -4.10
CA ASP A 428 -4.40 7.77 -4.20
C ASP A 428 -5.12 7.34 -5.46
N VAL A 429 -6.44 7.47 -5.43
CA VAL A 429 -7.39 7.09 -6.47
C VAL A 429 -7.08 7.78 -7.82
N GLU A 430 -6.71 9.06 -7.82
CA GLU A 430 -6.38 9.79 -9.06
C GLU A 430 -5.07 9.27 -9.67
N THR A 431 -4.03 9.15 -8.85
CA THR A 431 -2.73 8.63 -9.32
C THR A 431 -2.83 7.15 -9.73
N LYS A 432 -3.69 6.35 -9.09
CA LYS A 432 -4.00 4.98 -9.52
C LYS A 432 -4.52 4.94 -10.95
N ARG A 433 -5.48 5.81 -11.29
CA ARG A 433 -6.01 5.93 -12.65
C ARG A 433 -4.90 6.25 -13.66
N GLU A 434 -4.03 7.22 -13.34
CA GLU A 434 -2.91 7.59 -14.22
C GLU A 434 -1.95 6.42 -14.44
N ILE A 435 -1.66 5.63 -13.38
CA ILE A 435 -0.86 4.41 -13.49
C ILE A 435 -1.58 3.38 -14.36
N TYR A 436 -2.89 3.12 -14.18
CA TYR A 436 -3.62 2.18 -15.02
C TYR A 436 -3.60 2.57 -16.49
N MET A 437 -3.77 3.86 -16.80
CA MET A 437 -3.65 4.39 -18.16
C MET A 437 -2.24 4.15 -18.72
N MET A 438 -1.19 4.40 -17.92
CA MET A 438 0.19 4.11 -18.31
C MET A 438 0.38 2.63 -18.65
N LEU A 439 -0.10 1.71 -17.80
CA LEU A 439 0.04 0.27 -18.01
C LEU A 439 -0.68 -0.19 -19.29
N ARG A 440 -1.91 0.30 -19.51
CA ARG A 440 -2.66 0.00 -20.72
C ARG A 440 -2.01 0.58 -21.98
N ASN A 441 -1.48 1.79 -21.92
CA ASN A 441 -0.75 2.39 -23.04
C ASN A 441 0.56 1.63 -23.33
N PHE A 442 1.24 1.15 -22.30
CA PHE A 442 2.44 0.33 -22.44
C PHE A 442 2.11 -1.00 -23.13
N ALA A 443 1.02 -1.67 -22.71
CA ALA A 443 0.53 -2.87 -23.36
C ALA A 443 0.08 -2.60 -24.81
N ALA A 444 -0.70 -1.54 -25.05
CA ALA A 444 -1.14 -1.15 -26.39
C ALA A 444 0.01 -0.85 -27.36
N ALA A 445 1.19 -0.46 -26.85
CA ALA A 445 2.41 -0.30 -27.64
C ALA A 445 3.12 -1.64 -28.00
N GLY A 446 2.45 -2.79 -27.79
CA GLY A 446 2.96 -4.12 -28.14
C GLY A 446 3.87 -4.74 -27.08
N LYS A 447 3.90 -4.18 -25.86
CA LYS A 447 4.76 -4.66 -24.77
C LYS A 447 3.94 -5.46 -23.77
N ALA A 448 4.60 -6.25 -22.92
CA ALA A 448 3.91 -7.07 -21.93
C ALA A 448 3.95 -6.41 -20.54
N VAL A 449 2.85 -6.53 -19.80
CA VAL A 449 2.77 -6.15 -18.39
C VAL A 449 2.35 -7.37 -17.58
N VAL A 450 3.11 -7.69 -16.54
CA VAL A 450 2.70 -8.63 -15.49
C VAL A 450 2.40 -7.81 -14.25
N LEU A 451 1.14 -7.82 -13.83
CA LEU A 451 0.62 -7.09 -12.69
C LEU A 451 0.29 -8.05 -11.55
N LEU A 452 1.18 -8.15 -10.56
CA LEU A 452 0.83 -8.70 -9.26
C LEU A 452 0.12 -7.60 -8.45
N SER A 453 -1.11 -7.87 -8.01
CA SER A 453 -1.86 -6.93 -7.18
C SER A 453 -2.63 -7.65 -6.07
N SER A 454 -2.59 -7.06 -4.89
CA SER A 454 -3.40 -7.40 -3.71
C SER A 454 -4.78 -6.70 -3.72
N ASP A 455 -5.06 -5.88 -4.74
CA ASP A 455 -6.32 -5.16 -4.92
C ASP A 455 -7.10 -5.79 -6.08
N THR A 456 -8.04 -6.68 -5.75
CA THR A 456 -8.78 -7.49 -6.73
C THR A 456 -9.49 -6.68 -7.82
N PRO A 457 -10.13 -5.52 -7.53
CA PRO A 457 -10.61 -4.60 -8.56
C PRO A 457 -9.58 -4.26 -9.66
N GLU A 458 -8.29 -4.11 -9.32
CA GLU A 458 -7.25 -3.82 -10.32
C GLU A 458 -7.08 -5.00 -11.28
N LEU A 459 -7.04 -6.21 -10.75
CA LEU A 459 -6.95 -7.43 -11.54
C LEU A 459 -8.15 -7.60 -12.46
N VAL A 460 -9.36 -7.31 -11.97
CA VAL A 460 -10.60 -7.42 -12.76
C VAL A 460 -10.66 -6.38 -13.87
N HIS A 461 -10.33 -5.12 -13.57
CA HIS A 461 -10.58 -4.03 -14.50
C HIS A 461 -9.41 -3.76 -15.45
N VAL A 462 -8.15 -3.99 -15.04
CA VAL A 462 -6.96 -3.64 -15.82
C VAL A 462 -6.40 -4.81 -16.64
N CYS A 463 -6.49 -6.04 -16.11
CA CYS A 463 -5.87 -7.22 -16.73
C CYS A 463 -6.73 -7.85 -17.84
N ASP A 464 -6.07 -8.46 -18.81
CA ASP A 464 -6.73 -9.23 -19.89
C ASP A 464 -7.05 -10.66 -19.43
N ARG A 465 -6.25 -11.20 -18.52
CA ARG A 465 -6.46 -12.47 -17.82
C ARG A 465 -5.69 -12.49 -16.51
N VAL A 466 -6.06 -13.37 -15.59
CA VAL A 466 -5.44 -13.46 -14.27
C VAL A 466 -5.06 -14.90 -13.94
N ALA A 467 -3.78 -15.12 -13.64
CA ALA A 467 -3.27 -16.36 -13.07
C ALA A 467 -3.52 -16.36 -11.56
N ILE A 468 -4.21 -17.37 -11.03
CA ILE A 468 -4.45 -17.51 -9.60
C ILE A 468 -3.43 -18.45 -9.00
N VAL A 469 -2.61 -17.92 -8.10
CA VAL A 469 -1.61 -18.67 -7.35
C VAL A 469 -2.22 -19.16 -6.05
N ARG A 470 -2.06 -20.47 -5.78
CA ARG A 470 -2.38 -21.11 -4.51
C ARG A 470 -1.30 -22.11 -4.16
N GLU A 471 -0.78 -22.03 -2.94
CA GLU A 471 0.24 -22.97 -2.41
C GLU A 471 1.43 -23.18 -3.38
N GLY A 472 1.94 -22.09 -3.96
CA GLY A 472 3.09 -22.15 -4.87
C GLY A 472 2.79 -22.66 -6.28
N ARG A 473 1.53 -22.89 -6.66
CA ARG A 473 1.13 -23.35 -8.00
C ARG A 473 0.12 -22.40 -8.62
N ILE A 474 0.12 -22.29 -9.95
CA ILE A 474 -0.99 -21.67 -10.68
C ILE A 474 -2.12 -22.69 -10.74
N VAL A 475 -3.22 -22.43 -10.02
CA VAL A 475 -4.36 -23.37 -9.93
C VAL A 475 -5.39 -23.13 -11.02
N THR A 476 -5.51 -21.89 -11.51
CA THR A 476 -6.39 -21.56 -12.63
C THR A 476 -5.93 -20.29 -13.33
N MET A 477 -6.33 -20.14 -14.59
CA MET A 477 -6.14 -18.95 -15.42
C MET A 477 -7.51 -18.43 -15.81
N LEU A 478 -7.92 -17.30 -15.24
CA LEU A 478 -9.21 -16.68 -15.51
C LEU A 478 -9.09 -15.74 -16.71
N ALA A 479 -9.81 -16.04 -17.79
CA ALA A 479 -9.93 -15.16 -18.95
C ALA A 479 -10.86 -13.95 -18.64
N ARG A 480 -10.72 -12.84 -19.39
CA ARG A 480 -11.48 -11.60 -19.16
C ARG A 480 -12.97 -11.78 -18.88
N GLY A 481 -13.67 -12.60 -19.67
CA GLY A 481 -15.11 -12.83 -19.52
C GLY A 481 -15.52 -13.56 -18.22
N ALA A 482 -14.56 -14.21 -17.55
CA ALA A 482 -14.75 -14.90 -16.28
C ALA A 482 -14.12 -14.13 -15.09
N LEU A 483 -13.53 -12.95 -15.32
CA LEU A 483 -12.93 -12.16 -14.26
C LEU A 483 -14.00 -11.47 -13.42
N SER A 484 -14.06 -11.86 -12.16
CA SER A 484 -14.80 -11.18 -11.09
C SER A 484 -13.99 -11.28 -9.80
N GLU A 485 -14.27 -10.39 -8.85
CA GLU A 485 -13.64 -10.46 -7.53
C GLU A 485 -13.94 -11.81 -6.85
N GLU A 486 -15.19 -12.26 -6.97
CA GLU A 486 -15.68 -13.54 -6.43
C GLU A 486 -14.94 -14.73 -7.03
N ALA A 487 -14.73 -14.76 -8.35
CA ALA A 487 -14.00 -15.84 -9.01
C ALA A 487 -12.52 -15.89 -8.58
N ILE A 488 -11.88 -14.73 -8.46
CA ILE A 488 -10.48 -14.63 -8.00
C ILE A 488 -10.34 -15.14 -6.57
N VAL A 489 -11.19 -14.66 -5.65
CA VAL A 489 -11.15 -15.04 -4.23
C VAL A 489 -11.50 -16.52 -4.06
N SER A 490 -12.54 -17.00 -4.75
CA SER A 490 -12.97 -18.41 -4.67
C SER A 490 -11.86 -19.37 -5.10
N ALA A 491 -11.22 -19.10 -6.24
CA ALA A 491 -10.10 -19.89 -6.75
C ALA A 491 -8.90 -19.87 -5.78
N ALA A 492 -8.59 -18.70 -5.22
CA ALA A 492 -7.50 -18.54 -4.25
C ALA A 492 -7.75 -19.30 -2.94
N MET A 493 -9.01 -19.38 -2.49
CA MET A 493 -9.43 -20.10 -1.30
C MET A 493 -9.66 -21.61 -1.53
N GLY A 494 -9.69 -22.06 -2.78
CA GLY A 494 -9.99 -23.46 -3.13
C GLY A 494 -11.46 -23.86 -2.96
N ALA A 495 -12.36 -22.88 -3.02
CA ALA A 495 -13.79 -23.08 -2.96
C ALA A 495 -14.39 -23.30 -4.36
N GLU A 496 -13.84 -24.21 -5.18
CA GLU A 496 -14.51 -24.51 -6.44
C GLU A 496 -15.86 -25.22 -6.19
N GLN A 497 -16.90 -24.70 -6.85
CA GLN A 497 -18.23 -25.27 -6.91
C GLN A 497 -18.13 -26.76 -7.29
N ARG A 498 -18.55 -27.64 -6.39
CA ARG A 498 -19.03 -28.97 -6.77
C ARG A 498 -20.11 -28.74 -7.84
N LYS A 499 -19.77 -28.95 -9.11
CA LYS A 499 -20.78 -29.21 -10.13
C LYS A 499 -21.60 -30.38 -9.60
N VAL A 500 -22.85 -30.13 -9.23
CA VAL A 500 -23.84 -31.16 -9.04
C VAL A 500 -23.95 -31.85 -10.40
N ALA A 501 -23.36 -33.04 -10.50
CA ALA A 501 -23.61 -33.92 -11.63
C ALA A 501 -25.11 -34.26 -11.58
N ALA A 502 -25.81 -33.87 -12.63
CA ALA A 502 -27.17 -34.33 -12.92
C ALA A 502 -27.12 -35.77 -13.45
#